data_AF-A0A2K0U7W4-F1
#
_entry.id   AF-A0A2K0U7W4-F1
#
_cell.length_a   1.000
_cell.length_b   1.000
_cell.length_c   1.000
_cell.angle_alpha   90.00
_cell.angle_beta   90.00
_cell.angle_gamma   90.00
#
_symmetry.space_group_name_H-M   'P 1'
#
loop_
_entity.id
_entity.type
_entity.pdbx_description
1 polymer ?
#
loop_
_entity_poly.entity_id
_entity_poly.type
_entity_poly.pdbx_seq_one_letter_code
_entity_poly.pdbx_strand_id
1 'polypeptide(L)'
;MILHPAFKDKWIREYLPGEQAKRIVDGFKQFFDRDYNKLPTQPTPIQKKPKSSHLGAHSYLAQRPSPANRDEVKEYLEEPIYEDDEVEDPFEWWRQREKDFPRLARMAYDLLSIPSTACECERVFSLAKLLVGSQRHSLQDLTMEMLTCVKFWRRNPLI
;
A
#
# COMPACT_ATOMS: atom_id res chain seq x y z
N MET A 1 -2.51 -0.37 -11.94
CA MET A 1 -3.38 -0.30 -10.73
C MET A 1 -3.54 1.16 -10.34
N ILE A 2 -4.73 1.63 -9.93
CA ILE A 2 -5.01 3.07 -9.67
C ILE A 2 -4.05 3.70 -8.66
N LEU A 3 -3.62 2.92 -7.66
CA LEU A 3 -2.72 3.36 -6.60
C LEU A 3 -1.24 3.35 -7.00
N HIS A 4 -0.91 2.94 -8.22
CA HIS A 4 0.45 2.97 -8.71
C HIS A 4 0.79 4.38 -9.22
N PRO A 5 1.82 5.06 -8.68
CA PRO A 5 2.08 6.47 -8.98
C PRO A 5 2.37 6.74 -10.46
N ALA A 6 2.98 5.79 -11.16
CA ALA A 6 3.27 5.88 -12.59
C ALA A 6 2.04 5.69 -13.52
N PHE A 7 0.98 5.01 -13.07
CA PHE A 7 -0.13 4.60 -13.95
C PHE A 7 -1.45 5.30 -13.63
N LYS A 8 -1.71 5.58 -12.34
CA LYS A 8 -2.95 6.19 -11.82
C LYS A 8 -4.20 5.70 -12.55
N ASP A 9 -5.05 6.62 -13.01
CA ASP A 9 -6.19 6.34 -13.88
C ASP A 9 -5.87 6.51 -15.38
N LYS A 10 -4.66 6.97 -15.75
CA LYS A 10 -4.22 7.14 -17.15
C LYS A 10 -4.35 5.83 -17.93
N TRP A 11 -3.79 4.74 -17.39
CA TRP A 11 -3.89 3.42 -18.02
C TRP A 11 -5.34 2.96 -18.23
N ILE A 12 -6.23 3.22 -17.26
CA ILE A 12 -7.63 2.79 -17.35
C ILE A 12 -8.37 3.59 -18.41
N ARG A 13 -8.10 4.90 -18.51
CA ARG A 13 -8.73 5.77 -19.52
C ARG A 13 -8.25 5.50 -20.93
N GLU A 14 -7.01 5.06 -21.08
CA GLU A 14 -6.39 4.78 -22.38
C GLU A 14 -6.80 3.42 -22.94
N TYR A 15 -6.88 2.39 -22.09
CA TYR A 15 -7.09 1.00 -22.53
C TYR A 15 -8.53 0.48 -22.36
N LEU A 16 -9.41 1.15 -21.61
CA LEU A 16 -10.80 0.72 -21.43
C LEU A 16 -11.83 1.69 -22.04
N PRO A 17 -13.01 1.19 -22.46
CA PRO A 17 -14.11 2.04 -22.89
C PRO A 17 -14.48 3.08 -21.82
N GLY A 18 -14.75 4.32 -22.24
CA GLY A 18 -14.92 5.46 -21.32
C GLY A 18 -16.01 5.26 -20.25
N GLU A 19 -17.06 4.51 -20.55
CA GLU A 19 -18.11 4.18 -19.57
C GLU A 19 -17.61 3.21 -18.49
N GLN A 20 -16.84 2.20 -18.89
CA GLN A 20 -16.23 1.23 -17.97
C GLN A 20 -15.13 1.90 -17.13
N ALA A 21 -14.31 2.75 -17.75
CA ALA A 21 -13.27 3.51 -17.07
C ALA A 21 -13.86 4.39 -15.95
N LYS A 22 -14.93 5.14 -16.26
CA LYS A 22 -15.66 5.94 -15.26
C LYS A 22 -16.20 5.08 -14.12
N ARG A 23 -16.87 3.97 -14.44
CA ARG A 23 -17.41 3.04 -13.44
C ARG A 23 -16.34 2.50 -12.49
N ILE A 24 -15.15 2.18 -13.01
CA ILE A 24 -14.03 1.70 -12.20
C ILE A 24 -13.52 2.81 -11.27
N VAL A 25 -13.33 4.02 -11.78
CA VAL A 25 -12.86 5.17 -10.97
C VAL A 25 -13.91 5.56 -9.91
N ASP A 26 -15.19 5.55 -10.26
CA ASP A 26 -16.28 5.85 -9.32
C ASP A 26 -16.39 4.76 -8.25
N GLY A 27 -16.26 3.48 -8.64
CA GLY A 27 -16.21 2.38 -7.69
C GLY A 27 -15.02 2.47 -6.72
N PHE A 28 -13.85 2.90 -7.21
CA PHE A 28 -12.67 3.15 -6.39
C PHE A 28 -12.92 4.27 -5.36
N LYS A 29 -13.52 5.39 -5.79
CA LYS A 29 -13.89 6.50 -4.88
C LYS A 29 -14.88 6.05 -3.82
N GLN A 30 -15.93 5.34 -4.22
CA GLN A 30 -16.92 4.80 -3.29
C GLN A 30 -16.30 3.84 -2.27
N PHE A 31 -15.38 2.99 -2.71
CA PHE A 31 -14.65 2.07 -1.82
C PHE A 31 -13.79 2.84 -0.80
N PHE A 32 -13.04 3.84 -1.25
CA PHE A 32 -12.26 4.70 -0.36
C PHE A 32 -13.14 5.44 0.65
N ASP A 33 -14.25 6.03 0.22
CA ASP A 33 -15.18 6.76 1.09
C ASP A 33 -15.85 5.86 2.13
N ARG A 34 -16.16 4.61 1.74
CA ARG A 34 -16.79 3.63 2.61
C ARG A 34 -15.85 3.16 3.72
N ASP A 35 -14.63 2.75 3.35
CA ASP A 35 -13.75 1.96 4.22
C ASP A 35 -12.58 2.76 4.80
N TYR A 36 -12.11 3.81 4.12
CA TYR A 36 -10.86 4.49 4.46
C TYR A 36 -11.05 5.95 4.89
N ASN A 37 -11.98 6.69 4.29
CA ASN A 37 -12.16 8.13 4.54
C ASN A 37 -12.50 8.44 6.02
N LYS A 38 -13.14 7.49 6.71
CA LYS A 38 -13.54 7.62 8.13
C LYS A 38 -12.46 7.18 9.12
N LEU A 39 -11.36 6.58 8.65
CA LEU A 39 -10.33 6.08 9.54
C LEU A 39 -9.58 7.24 10.21
N PRO A 40 -9.26 7.11 11.51
CA PRO A 40 -8.42 8.10 12.16
C PRO A 40 -7.05 8.11 11.46
N THR A 41 -6.60 9.31 11.09
CA THR A 41 -5.21 9.53 10.70
C THR A 41 -4.29 9.02 11.82
N GLN A 42 -3.51 7.99 11.53
CA GLN A 42 -2.53 7.49 12.50
C GLN A 42 -1.60 8.64 12.89
N PRO A 43 -1.28 8.81 14.19
CA PRO A 43 -0.21 9.72 14.57
C PRO A 43 1.09 9.16 13.98
N THR A 44 1.61 9.77 12.92
CA THR A 44 2.97 9.51 12.43
C THR A 44 3.93 9.48 13.63
N PRO A 45 4.90 8.55 13.68
CA PRO A 45 5.98 8.62 14.66
C PRO A 45 6.54 10.04 14.64
N ILE A 46 6.59 10.68 15.82
CA ILE A 46 7.04 12.06 15.98
C ILE A 46 8.49 12.15 15.46
N GLN A 47 8.66 12.50 14.18
CA GLN A 47 9.93 12.98 13.68
C GLN A 47 10.14 14.34 14.33
N LYS A 48 10.96 14.38 15.39
CA LYS A 48 11.36 15.62 16.06
C LYS A 48 11.92 16.56 15.00
N LYS A 49 11.16 17.58 14.60
CA LYS A 49 11.67 18.63 13.72
C LYS A 49 12.87 19.28 14.41
N PRO A 50 14.06 19.36 13.79
CA PRO A 50 15.14 20.14 14.36
C PRO A 50 14.64 21.59 14.48
N LYS A 51 14.82 22.18 15.67
CA LYS A 51 14.45 23.56 15.94
C LYS A 51 15.36 24.46 15.10
N SER A 52 14.91 24.84 13.90
CA SER A 52 15.59 25.85 13.09
C SER A 52 15.50 27.19 13.82
N SER A 53 16.66 27.78 14.05
CA SER A 53 16.85 29.06 14.70
C SER A 53 16.16 30.20 13.94
N HIS A 54 15.47 31.03 14.73
CA HIS A 54 15.17 32.46 14.54
C HIS A 54 15.73 33.13 13.26
N LEU A 55 14.93 33.18 12.19
CA LEU A 55 14.85 34.23 11.14
C LEU A 55 14.30 33.61 9.84
N GLY A 56 12.99 33.71 9.65
CA GLY A 56 12.32 33.22 8.45
C GLY A 56 10.82 33.46 8.52
N ALA A 57 10.41 34.72 8.54
CA ALA A 57 9.01 35.17 8.64
C ALA A 57 8.19 34.95 7.34
N HIS A 58 8.38 33.81 6.65
CA HIS A 58 7.64 33.45 5.44
C HIS A 58 6.99 32.06 5.49
N SER A 59 7.12 31.31 6.59
CA SER A 59 6.56 29.95 6.70
C SER A 59 5.05 29.89 6.97
N TYR A 60 4.39 31.01 7.25
CA TYR A 60 2.95 31.05 7.55
C TYR A 60 2.07 30.94 6.29
N LEU A 61 2.58 31.33 5.11
CA LEU A 61 1.83 31.23 3.85
C LEU A 61 1.76 29.79 3.30
N ALA A 62 2.53 28.85 3.88
CA ALA A 62 2.53 27.44 3.50
C ALA A 62 1.82 26.56 4.55
N GLN A 63 0.91 27.11 5.36
CA GLN A 63 0.00 26.27 6.14
C GLN A 63 -0.96 25.57 5.17
N ARG A 64 -0.57 24.36 4.77
CA ARG A 64 -1.47 23.42 4.10
C ARG A 64 -2.73 23.28 4.97
N PRO A 65 -3.94 23.40 4.39
CA PRO A 65 -5.21 23.18 5.07
C PRO A 65 -5.17 21.91 5.92
N SER A 66 -5.87 21.92 7.05
CA SER A 66 -5.94 20.75 7.93
C SER A 66 -6.35 19.50 7.14
N PRO A 67 -5.72 18.33 7.42
CA PRO A 67 -5.99 17.08 6.68
C PRO A 67 -7.42 16.55 6.85
N ALA A 68 -8.23 17.19 7.70
CA ALA A 68 -9.56 16.71 8.08
C ALA A 68 -10.65 16.90 7.02
N ASN A 69 -10.43 17.70 5.96
CA ASN A 69 -11.48 18.01 4.97
C ASN A 69 -11.02 18.03 3.51
N ARG A 70 -9.92 17.32 3.21
CA ARG A 70 -9.39 17.19 1.84
C ARG A 70 -9.78 15.85 1.24
N ASP A 71 -10.20 15.88 -0.03
CA ASP A 71 -10.42 14.70 -0.85
C ASP A 71 -9.08 14.20 -1.38
N GLU A 72 -8.44 13.31 -0.60
CA GLU A 72 -7.13 12.73 -0.91
C GLU A 72 -7.12 12.00 -2.25
N VAL A 73 -8.23 11.34 -2.62
CA VAL A 73 -8.32 10.60 -3.89
C VAL A 73 -8.31 11.57 -5.06
N LYS A 74 -9.08 12.65 -4.97
CA LYS A 74 -9.09 13.67 -6.03
C LYS A 74 -7.72 14.34 -6.18
N GLU A 75 -7.10 14.78 -5.08
CA GLU A 75 -5.79 15.43 -5.09
C GLU A 75 -4.71 14.50 -5.68
N TYR A 76 -4.72 13.22 -5.33
CA TYR A 76 -3.81 12.22 -5.89
C TYR A 76 -4.00 11.99 -7.39
N LEU A 77 -5.25 11.90 -7.86
CA LEU A 77 -5.54 11.69 -9.29
C LEU A 77 -5.22 12.92 -10.15
N GLU A 78 -5.31 14.13 -9.58
CA GLU A 78 -4.98 15.38 -10.27
C GLU A 78 -3.48 15.69 -10.29
N GLU A 79 -2.68 15.11 -9.37
CA GLU A 79 -1.22 15.28 -9.39
C GLU A 79 -0.62 14.76 -10.70
N PRO A 80 0.34 15.49 -11.30
CA PRO A 80 1.00 15.04 -12.53
C PRO A 80 1.74 13.71 -12.31
N ILE A 81 1.73 12.87 -13.33
CA ILE A 81 2.55 11.66 -13.38
C ILE A 81 3.95 12.12 -13.83
N TYR A 82 4.96 11.94 -12.97
CA TYR A 82 6.34 12.18 -13.34
C TYR A 82 6.83 10.95 -14.11
N GLU A 83 6.87 11.06 -15.43
CA GLU A 83 7.23 9.97 -16.35
C GLU A 83 8.72 9.60 -16.29
N ASP A 84 9.56 10.46 -15.70
CA ASP A 84 11.02 10.29 -15.59
C ASP A 84 11.47 9.46 -14.38
N ASP A 85 10.59 9.23 -13.40
CA ASP A 85 10.88 8.36 -12.25
C ASP A 85 10.26 6.99 -12.53
N GLU A 86 11.06 6.03 -13.02
CA GLU A 86 10.71 4.62 -12.90
C GLU A 86 10.50 4.35 -11.41
N VAL A 87 9.23 4.33 -10.97
CA VAL A 87 8.87 4.02 -9.59
C VAL A 87 9.19 2.55 -9.37
N GLU A 88 10.43 2.29 -8.97
CA GLU A 88 10.98 0.95 -8.75
C GLU A 88 10.23 0.27 -7.60
N ASP A 89 9.86 1.03 -6.56
CA ASP A 89 9.03 0.57 -5.45
C ASP A 89 7.84 1.51 -5.13
N PRO A 90 6.60 1.11 -5.46
CA PRO A 90 5.40 1.84 -5.06
C PRO A 90 5.26 2.02 -3.55
N PHE A 91 5.75 1.07 -2.73
CA PHE A 91 5.67 1.16 -1.27
C PHE A 91 6.52 2.31 -0.74
N GLU A 92 7.73 2.48 -1.28
CA GLU A 92 8.60 3.59 -0.90
C GLU A 92 7.99 4.94 -1.27
N TRP A 93 7.34 5.04 -2.43
CA TRP A 93 6.62 6.24 -2.84
C TRP A 93 5.50 6.60 -1.84
N TRP A 94 4.67 5.61 -1.47
CA TRP A 94 3.60 5.81 -0.48
C TRP A 94 4.14 6.16 0.90
N ARG A 95 5.32 5.67 1.27
CA ARG A 95 5.99 6.00 2.53
C ARG A 95 6.42 7.45 2.60
N GLN A 96 6.93 7.99 1.50
CA GLN A 96 7.32 9.40 1.43
C GLN A 96 6.10 10.33 1.46
N ARG A 97 4.96 9.87 0.91
CA ARG A 97 3.72 10.64 0.77
C ARG A 97 2.67 10.36 1.85
N GLU A 98 2.96 9.52 2.84
CA GLU A 98 2.04 9.18 3.94
C GLU A 98 1.57 10.42 4.72
N LYS A 99 2.42 11.46 4.82
CA LYS A 99 2.05 12.73 5.47
C LYS A 99 1.04 13.55 4.67
N ASP A 100 1.07 13.41 3.34
CA ASP A 100 0.21 14.16 2.42
C ASP A 100 -1.12 13.43 2.20
N PHE A 101 -1.06 12.10 2.10
CA PHE A 101 -2.22 11.24 1.85
C PHE A 101 -2.30 10.10 2.88
N PRO A 102 -2.58 10.39 4.15
CA PRO A 102 -2.49 9.40 5.23
C PRO A 102 -3.52 8.27 5.12
N ARG A 103 -4.73 8.55 4.62
CA ARG A 103 -5.76 7.52 4.46
C ARG A 103 -5.58 6.77 3.15
N LEU A 104 -5.18 7.47 2.09
CA LEU A 104 -4.94 6.84 0.79
C LEU A 104 -3.68 5.96 0.81
N ALA A 105 -2.61 6.38 1.50
CA ALA A 105 -1.42 5.57 1.72
C ALA A 105 -1.77 4.28 2.48
N ARG A 106 -2.67 4.35 3.46
CA ARG A 106 -3.14 3.15 4.15
C ARG A 106 -3.83 2.18 3.20
N MET A 107 -4.73 2.67 2.36
CA MET A 107 -5.38 1.86 1.33
C MET A 107 -4.36 1.28 0.33
N ALA A 108 -3.35 2.06 -0.04
CA ALA A 108 -2.28 1.61 -0.91
C ALA A 108 -1.51 0.44 -0.32
N TYR A 109 -1.12 0.51 0.94
CA TYR A 109 -0.44 -0.60 1.62
C TYR A 109 -1.31 -1.86 1.71
N ASP A 110 -2.58 -1.71 2.06
CA ASP A 110 -3.49 -2.85 2.18
C ASP A 110 -3.72 -3.55 0.83
N LEU A 111 -3.80 -2.80 -0.28
CA LEU A 111 -4.08 -3.36 -1.61
C LEU A 111 -2.82 -3.82 -2.36
N LEU A 112 -1.72 -3.07 -2.27
CA LEU A 112 -0.47 -3.43 -2.96
C LEU A 112 0.24 -4.60 -2.29
N SER A 113 -0.01 -4.86 -1.00
CA SER A 113 0.55 -6.02 -0.29
C SER A 113 -0.10 -7.35 -0.68
N ILE A 114 -1.24 -7.31 -1.37
CA ILE A 114 -1.90 -8.51 -1.88
C ILE A 114 -1.09 -9.01 -3.08
N PRO A 115 -0.51 -10.24 -3.02
CA PRO A 115 0.22 -10.78 -4.15
C PRO A 115 -0.72 -10.98 -5.34
N SER A 116 -0.23 -10.68 -6.54
CA SER A 116 -1.01 -10.83 -7.78
C SER A 116 -1.32 -12.29 -8.13
N THR A 117 -0.55 -13.24 -7.56
CA THR A 117 -0.68 -14.68 -7.82
C THR A 117 -0.54 -15.48 -6.54
N ALA A 118 -1.11 -16.69 -6.54
CA ALA A 118 -0.96 -17.65 -5.45
C ALA A 118 0.39 -18.38 -5.44
N CYS A 119 1.34 -18.00 -6.31
CA CYS A 119 2.61 -18.71 -6.50
C CYS A 119 3.41 -18.87 -5.20
N GLU A 120 3.37 -17.87 -4.31
CA GLU A 120 4.06 -17.93 -3.01
C GLU A 120 3.40 -18.97 -2.08
N CYS A 121 2.07 -19.03 -2.04
CA CYS A 121 1.34 -20.05 -1.30
C CYS A 121 1.64 -21.45 -1.85
N GLU A 122 1.65 -21.62 -3.18
CA GLU A 122 2.00 -22.88 -3.83
C GLU A 122 3.44 -23.33 -3.53
N ARG A 123 4.38 -22.40 -3.46
CA ARG A 123 5.76 -22.67 -3.06
C ARG A 123 5.83 -23.15 -1.61
N VAL A 124 5.10 -22.51 -0.70
CA VAL A 124 5.00 -22.95 0.71
C VAL A 124 4.39 -24.34 0.81
N PHE A 125 3.29 -24.62 0.08
CA PHE A 125 2.66 -25.94 0.08
C PHE A 125 3.55 -27.02 -0.54
N SER A 126 4.31 -26.70 -1.58
CA SER A 126 5.29 -27.61 -2.17
C SER A 126 6.41 -27.95 -1.18
N LEU A 127 6.87 -26.98 -0.39
CA LEU A 127 7.83 -27.22 0.69
C LEU A 127 7.21 -27.99 1.86
N ALA A 128 5.94 -27.76 2.17
CA ALA A 128 5.21 -28.50 3.19
C ALA A 128 5.04 -29.97 2.80
N LYS A 129 4.85 -30.27 1.50
CA LYS A 129 4.82 -31.65 0.99
C LYS A 129 6.10 -32.44 1.33
N LEU A 130 7.26 -31.78 1.35
CA LEU A 130 8.52 -32.41 1.78
C LEU A 130 8.56 -32.70 3.30
N LEU A 131 7.84 -31.92 4.11
CA LEU A 131 7.68 -32.20 5.54
C LEU A 131 6.79 -33.42 5.77
N VAL A 132 5.78 -33.62 4.91
CA VAL A 132 4.85 -34.79 4.89
C VAL A 132 5.51 -36.06 4.34
N GLY A 133 6.83 -36.07 4.10
CA GLY A 133 7.54 -37.19 3.45
C GLY A 133 7.20 -38.58 4.01
N SER A 134 7.38 -39.61 3.19
CA SER A 134 6.98 -41.03 3.37
C SER A 134 7.57 -41.79 4.56
N GLN A 135 8.18 -41.10 5.53
CA GLN A 135 8.75 -41.66 6.76
C GLN A 135 8.23 -40.95 8.04
N ARG A 136 7.41 -39.89 7.91
CA ARG A 136 6.91 -39.06 9.03
C ARG A 136 5.38 -39.10 9.17
N HIS A 137 4.80 -40.30 9.17
CA HIS A 137 3.35 -40.53 9.17
C HIS A 137 2.60 -40.19 10.48
N SER A 138 3.28 -39.61 11.48
CA SER A 138 2.72 -39.39 12.84
C SER A 138 2.82 -37.94 13.32
N LEU A 139 3.05 -36.98 12.42
CA LEU A 139 2.95 -35.57 12.78
C LEU A 139 1.48 -35.14 12.75
N GLN A 140 1.02 -34.51 13.82
CA GLN A 140 -0.31 -33.90 13.85
C GLN A 140 -0.34 -32.65 12.96
N ASP A 141 -1.52 -32.32 12.44
CA ASP A 141 -1.75 -31.17 11.55
C ASP A 141 -1.22 -29.86 12.15
N LEU A 142 -1.44 -29.66 13.46
CA LEU A 142 -0.94 -28.48 14.18
C LEU A 142 0.60 -28.40 14.16
N THR A 143 1.28 -29.53 14.36
CA THR A 143 2.75 -29.58 14.33
C THR A 143 3.27 -29.30 12.92
N MET A 144 2.56 -29.76 11.89
CA MET A 144 2.88 -29.49 10.49
C MET A 144 2.75 -28.01 10.14
N GLU A 145 1.68 -27.36 10.59
CA GLU A 145 1.48 -25.92 10.44
C GLU A 145 2.62 -25.14 11.13
N MET A 146 2.89 -25.43 12.40
CA MET A 146 3.95 -24.77 13.16
C MET A 146 5.32 -24.89 12.49
N LEU A 147 5.69 -26.10 12.04
CA LEU A 147 6.96 -26.33 11.35
C LEU A 147 7.04 -25.56 10.03
N THR A 148 5.92 -25.50 9.29
CA THR A 148 5.84 -24.75 8.03
C THR A 148 6.01 -23.25 8.28
N CYS A 149 5.30 -22.69 9.26
CA CYS A 149 5.40 -21.29 9.65
C CYS A 149 6.80 -20.91 10.13
N VAL A 150 7.39 -21.68 11.06
CA VAL A 150 8.76 -21.44 11.56
C VAL A 150 9.79 -21.50 10.44
N LYS A 151 9.67 -22.47 9.53
CA LYS A 151 10.57 -22.59 8.37
C LYS A 151 10.40 -21.43 7.39
N PHE A 152 9.18 -20.96 7.19
CA PHE A 152 8.88 -19.81 6.34
C PHE A 152 9.43 -18.50 6.94
N TRP A 153 9.13 -18.20 8.21
CA TRP A 153 9.63 -17.00 8.89
C TRP A 153 11.15 -16.98 9.03
N ARG A 154 11.80 -18.14 9.23
CA ARG A 154 13.26 -18.21 9.24
C ARG A 154 13.88 -17.83 7.88
N ARG A 155 13.18 -18.08 6.77
CA ARG A 155 13.67 -17.79 5.41
C ARG A 155 13.28 -16.39 4.94
N ASN A 156 12.17 -15.85 5.46
CA ASN A 156 11.66 -14.53 5.13
C ASN A 156 11.71 -13.67 6.41
N PRO A 157 12.83 -12.98 6.68
CA PRO A 157 12.88 -12.06 7.80
C PRO A 157 11.78 -11.01 7.65
N LEU A 158 11.07 -10.73 8.74
CA LEU A 158 10.08 -9.65 8.79
C LEU A 158 10.83 -8.33 8.57
N ILE A 159 10.37 -7.55 7.57
CA ILE A 159 10.88 -6.22 7.23
C ILE A 159 10.72 -5.27 8.42
#